data_AF-A0A533WJD7-F1
#
_entry.id   AF-A0A533WJD7-F1
#
_cell.length_a   1.000
_cell.length_b   1.000
_cell.length_c   1.000
_cell.angle_alpha   90.00
_cell.angle_beta   90.00
_cell.angle_gamma   90.00
#
_symmetry.space_group_name_H-M   'P 1'
#
loop_
_entity.id
_entity.type
_entity.pdbx_description
1 polymer ?
#
loop_
_entity_poly.entity_id
_entity_poly.type
_entity_poly.pdbx_seq_one_letter_code
_entity_poly.pdbx_strand_id
1 'polypeptide(L)' 'MQVWKLYKLEGDKVTRLRRECPRCGRGYFMAEHKNRLSCGNCG' A
#
# COMPACT_ATOMS: atom_id res chain seq x y z
N MET A 1 -3.25 10.53 3.72
CA MET A 1 -2.89 9.86 2.45
C MET A 1 -4.10 9.07 1.98
N GLN A 2 -4.64 9.34 0.79
CA GLN A 2 -5.89 8.73 0.30
C GLN A 2 -5.61 7.32 -0.24
N VAL A 3 -6.21 6.31 0.39
CA VAL A 3 -5.93 4.88 0.15
C VAL A 3 -6.37 4.42 -1.25
N TRP A 4 -7.44 5.01 -1.79
CA TRP A 4 -7.94 4.70 -3.14
C TRP A 4 -6.94 5.01 -4.26
N LYS A 5 -6.01 5.96 -4.06
CA LYS A 5 -4.96 6.29 -5.03
C LYS A 5 -3.92 5.17 -5.20
N LEU A 6 -3.91 4.20 -4.28
CA LEU A 6 -3.01 3.05 -4.31
C LEU A 6 -3.61 1.85 -5.05
N TYR A 7 -4.81 2.00 -5.59
CA TYR A 7 -5.44 1.05 -6.47
C TYR A 7 -5.43 1.62 -7.88
N LYS A 8 -4.78 0.90 -8.79
CA LYS A 8 -4.82 1.18 -10.22
C LYS A 8 -5.83 0.24 -10.86
N LEU A 9 -6.64 0.78 -11.75
CA LEU A 9 -7.55 0.00 -12.59
C LEU A 9 -6.85 -0.19 -13.94
N GLU A 10 -6.43 -1.41 -14.24
CA GLU A 10 -5.94 -1.80 -15.56
C GLU A 10 -7.03 -2.65 -16.23
N GLY A 11 -7.93 -1.95 -16.94
CA GLY A 11 -9.13 -2.55 -17.51
C GLY A 11 -10.02 -3.15 -16.43
N ASP A 12 -10.24 -4.47 -16.51
CA ASP A 12 -11.05 -5.24 -15.55
C ASP A 12 -10.29 -5.70 -14.29
N LYS A 13 -8.98 -5.39 -14.18
CA LYS A 13 -8.16 -5.83 -13.05
C LYS A 13 -7.79 -4.67 -12.15
N VAL A 14 -8.10 -4.83 -10.87
CA VAL A 14 -7.62 -3.95 -9.80
C VAL A 14 -6.20 -4.38 -9.42
N THR A 15 -5.20 -3.59 -9.83
CA THR A 15 -3.81 -3.76 -9.43
C THR A 15 -3.48 -2.86 -8.24
N ARG A 16 -2.84 -3.44 -7.21
CA ARG A 16 -2.41 -2.70 -6.02
C ARG A 16 -1.01 -2.12 -6.28
N LEU A 17 -0.88 -0.81 -6.16
CA LEU A 17 0.37 -0.08 -6.45
C LEU A 17 1.43 -0.22 -5.35
N ARG A 18 1.01 -0.47 -4.09
CA ARG A 18 1.92 -0.58 -2.94
C ARG A 18 1.71 -1.88 -2.20
N ARG A 19 2.78 -2.36 -1.55
CA ARG A 19 2.72 -3.52 -0.66
C ARG A 19 1.85 -3.23 0.55
N GLU A 20 1.06 -4.22 0.94
CA GLU A 20 0.39 -4.24 2.22
C GLU A 20 1.38 -4.60 3.34
N CYS A 21 1.12 -4.10 4.55
CA CYS A 21 1.94 -4.43 5.70
C CYS A 21 1.61 -5.86 6.17
N PRO A 22 2.62 -6.76 6.27
CA PRO A 22 2.39 -8.13 6.73
C PRO A 22 1.93 -8.20 8.20
N ARG A 23 2.23 -7.17 9.00
CA ARG A 23 1.85 -7.10 10.43
C ARG A 23 0.46 -6.51 10.66
N CYS A 24 0.05 -5.51 9.88
CA CYS A 24 -1.26 -4.84 10.07
C CYS A 24 -2.38 -5.46 9.22
N GLY A 25 -2.04 -6.23 8.20
CA GLY A 25 -3.01 -6.87 7.33
C GLY A 25 -3.63 -5.95 6.28
N ARG A 26 -4.74 -6.42 5.70
CA ARG A 26 -5.36 -5.85 4.50
C ARG A 26 -5.85 -4.42 4.75
N GLY A 27 -5.52 -3.51 3.83
CA GLY A 27 -5.91 -2.10 3.91
C GLY A 27 -4.82 -1.18 4.47
N TYR A 28 -3.78 -1.74 5.09
CA TYR A 28 -2.59 -0.99 5.52
C TYR A 28 -1.49 -1.09 4.48
N PHE A 29 -1.31 -0.01 3.72
CA PHE A 29 -0.23 0.09 2.74
C PHE A 29 1.05 0.59 3.40
N MET A 30 2.17 -0.04 3.05
CA MET A 30 3.48 0.45 3.45
C MET A 30 3.81 1.73 2.70
N ALA A 31 4.39 2.71 3.39
CA ALA A 31 4.95 3.89 2.79
C ALA A 31 6.30 3.52 2.16
N GLU A 32 6.37 3.63 0.84
CA GLU A 32 7.58 3.36 0.08
C GLU A 32 8.39 4.64 -0.08
N HIS A 33 9.55 4.66 0.57
CA HIS A 33 10.58 5.68 0.41
C HIS A 33 11.77 5.07 -0.36
N LYS A 34 12.62 5.90 -0.97
CA LYS A 34 13.76 5.43 -1.78
C LYS A 34 14.67 4.40 -1.09
N ASN A 35 14.76 4.42 0.23
CA ASN A 35 15.66 3.57 1.01
C ASN A 35 14.97 2.72 2.08
N ARG A 36 13.64 2.83 2.24
CA ARG A 36 12.91 2.09 3.29
C ARG A 36 11.43 1.93 2.98
N LEU A 37 10.87 0.84 3.51
CA LEU A 37 9.43 0.61 3.58
C LEU A 37 9.02 0.81 5.04
N SER A 38 8.19 1.83 5.31
CA SER A 38 7.75 2.15 6.67
C SER A 38 6.25 1.96 6.82
N CYS A 39 5.85 1.36 7.93
CA CYS A 39 4.45 1.11 8.27
C CYS A 39 4.03 2.12 9.34
N GLY A 40 3.28 3.16 8.97
CA GLY A 40 2.85 4.19 9.93
C GLY A 40 1.95 3.70 11.08
N ASN A 41 1.44 2.46 10.99
CA ASN A 41 0.56 1.87 11.99
C ASN A 41 1.26 0.90 12.96
N CYS A 42 2.34 0.25 12.52
CA CYS A 42 3.02 -0.79 13.30
C CYS A 42 4.44 -0.44 13.76
N GLY A 43 4.94 0.75 13.41
CA GLY A 43 6.32 1.15 13.69
C GLY A 43 7.29 0.48 12.72
#